data_AF-A0A9D6V6B0-F1
#
_entry.id   AF-A0A9D6V6B0-F1
#
_cell.length_a   1.000
_cell.length_b   1.000
_cell.length_c   1.000
_cell.angle_alpha   90.00
_cell.angle_beta   90.00
_cell.angle_gamma   90.00
#
_symmetry.space_group_name_H-M   'P 1'
#
loop_
_entity.id
_entity.type
_entity.pdbx_description
1 polymer ?
#
loop_
_entity_poly.entity_id
_entity_poly.type
_entity_poly.pdbx_seq_one_letter_code
_entity_poly.pdbx_strand_id
1 'polypeptide(L)' 'MAKSKHKDDITPKLDVIIELLQHILAVQLYKNGVPQEIIGGKLGVAKATVVKMVRGVRKEKNYGK' A
#
# COMPACT_ATOMS: atom_id res chain seq x y z
N MET A 1 -19.08 -23.07 -30.65
CA MET A 1 -18.76 -22.84 -29.23
C MET A 1 -17.73 -21.73 -29.13
N ALA A 2 -18.15 -20.48 -28.95
CA ALA A 2 -17.24 -19.35 -28.75
C ALA A 2 -16.93 -19.23 -27.25
N LYS A 3 -15.71 -19.55 -26.84
CA LYS A 3 -15.22 -19.29 -25.47
C LYS A 3 -15.07 -17.78 -25.31
N SER A 4 -15.83 -17.18 -24.38
CA SER A 4 -15.75 -15.76 -24.07
C SER A 4 -14.42 -15.43 -23.38
N LYS A 5 -13.51 -14.77 -24.10
CA LYS A 5 -12.19 -14.31 -23.61
C LYS A 5 -12.25 -13.06 -22.73
N HIS A 6 -13.28 -12.89 -21.89
CA HIS A 6 -13.54 -11.58 -21.27
C HIS A 6 -13.31 -11.45 -19.77
N LYS A 7 -13.05 -12.54 -19.04
CA LYS A 7 -12.88 -12.50 -17.57
C LYS A 7 -11.44 -12.41 -17.07
N ASP A 8 -10.45 -12.76 -17.89
CA ASP A 8 -9.09 -13.00 -17.40
C ASP A 8 -8.24 -11.71 -17.30
N ASP A 9 -8.72 -10.59 -17.84
CA ASP A 9 -7.95 -9.32 -17.96
C ASP A 9 -8.23 -8.29 -16.85
N ILE A 10 -9.21 -8.55 -15.98
CA ILE A 10 -9.63 -7.59 -14.94
C ILE A 10 -8.85 -7.80 -13.64
N THR A 11 -8.62 -9.06 -13.25
CA THR A 11 -7.93 -9.39 -11.99
C THR A 11 -6.54 -8.76 -11.90
N PRO A 12 -5.68 -8.83 -12.93
CA PRO A 12 -4.35 -8.20 -12.86
C PRO A 12 -4.41 -6.68 -12.68
N LYS A 13 -5.44 -6.01 -13.22
CA LYS A 13 -5.63 -4.56 -13.07
C LYS A 13 -6.07 -4.19 -11.66
N LEU A 14 -6.91 -5.02 -11.05
CA LEU A 14 -7.34 -4.83 -9.66
C LEU A 14 -6.18 -5.00 -8.68
N ASP A 15 -5.30 -5.98 -8.91
CA ASP A 15 -4.11 -6.17 -8.09
C ASP A 15 -3.19 -4.93 -8.11
N VAL A 16 -2.96 -4.35 -9.29
CA VAL A 16 -2.20 -3.10 -9.42
C VAL A 16 -2.87 -1.95 -8.67
N ILE A 17 -4.19 -1.82 -8.74
CA ILE A 17 -4.92 -0.78 -8.00
C ILE A 17 -4.77 -0.98 -6.49
N ILE A 18 -4.87 -2.22 -6.01
CA ILE A 18 -4.69 -2.56 -4.60
C ILE A 18 -3.28 -2.18 -4.14
N GLU A 19 -2.25 -2.54 -4.90
CA GLU A 19 -0.86 -2.19 -4.58
C GLU A 19 -0.64 -0.67 -4.50
N LEU A 20 -1.22 0.09 -5.44
CA LEU A 20 -1.15 1.55 -5.44
C LEU A 20 -1.83 2.16 -4.21
N LEU A 21 -3.03 1.68 -3.85
CA LEU A 21 -3.76 2.14 -2.67
C LEU A 21 -3.01 1.80 -1.37
N GLN A 22 -2.44 0.59 -1.28
CA GLN A 22 -1.60 0.20 -0.14
C GLN A 22 -0.37 1.11 -0.02
N HIS A 23 0.29 1.44 -1.14
CA HIS A 23 1.45 2.32 -1.14
C HIS A 23 1.09 3.72 -0.64
N ILE A 24 0.03 4.33 -1.18
CA ILE A 24 -0.42 5.68 -0.79
C ILE A 24 -0.75 5.71 0.71
N LEU A 25 -1.49 4.72 1.21
CA LEU A 25 -1.88 4.67 2.60
C LEU A 25 -0.67 4.42 3.52
N ALA A 26 0.28 3.56 3.14
CA ALA A 26 1.51 3.34 3.88
C ALA A 26 2.31 4.64 4.06
N VAL A 27 2.45 5.43 3.00
CA VAL A 27 3.14 6.73 3.03
C VAL A 27 2.44 7.72 3.96
N GLN A 28 1.11 7.84 3.87
CA GLN A 28 0.34 8.74 4.73
C GLN A 28 0.45 8.37 6.21
N LEU A 29 0.26 7.09 6.55
CA LEU A 29 0.38 6.61 7.92
C LEU A 29 1.80 6.82 8.47
N TYR A 30 2.82 6.55 7.65
CA TYR A 30 4.21 6.72 8.05
C TYR A 30 4.57 8.19 8.30
N LYS A 31 4.10 9.10 7.43
CA LYS A 31 4.25 10.55 7.61
C LYS A 31 3.64 11.02 8.93
N ASN A 32 2.49 10.47 9.30
CA ASN A 32 1.79 10.73 10.56
C ASN A 32 2.43 10.04 11.78
N GLY A 33 3.59 9.41 11.61
CA GLY A 33 4.36 8.82 12.70
C GLY A 33 3.95 7.39 13.09
N VAL A 34 3.03 6.75 12.35
CA VAL A 34 2.61 5.37 12.65
C VAL A 34 3.79 4.40 12.44
N PRO A 35 4.09 3.52 13.41
CA PRO A 35 5.13 2.49 13.27
C PRO A 35 4.88 1.56 12.08
N GLN A 36 5.94 1.22 11.34
CA GLN A 36 5.87 0.39 10.12
C GLN A 36 5.27 -1.01 10.37
N GLU A 37 5.43 -1.55 11.58
CA GLU A 37 4.85 -2.84 11.98
C GLU A 37 3.31 -2.77 12.06
N ILE A 38 2.79 -1.68 12.62
CA ILE A 38 1.34 -1.43 12.69
C ILE A 38 0.78 -1.20 11.28
N ILE A 39 1.51 -0.48 10.42
CA ILE A 39 1.13 -0.28 9.02
C ILE A 39 1.03 -1.62 8.29
N GLY A 40 2.03 -2.51 8.45
CA GLY A 40 2.03 -3.83 7.82
C GLY A 40 0.80 -4.66 8.20
N GLY A 41 0.47 -4.70 9.50
CA GLY A 41 -0.72 -5.38 10.00
C GLY A 41 -2.03 -4.82 9.44
N LYS A 42 -2.14 -3.49 9.30
CA LYS A 42 -3.33 -2.83 8.73
C LYS A 42 -3.52 -3.06 7.23
N LEU A 43 -2.41 -3.13 6.48
CA LEU A 43 -2.44 -3.30 5.03
C LEU A 43 -2.42 -4.78 4.59
N GLY A 44 -2.23 -5.72 5.53
CA GLY A 44 -2.08 -7.13 5.21
C GLY A 44 -0.78 -7.44 4.46
N VAL A 45 0.28 -6.67 4.69
CA VAL A 45 1.58 -6.83 4.03
C VAL A 45 2.71 -7.01 5.02
N ALA A 46 3.78 -7.69 4.62
CA ALA A 46 4.97 -7.84 5.45
C ALA A 46 5.62 -6.49 5.77
N LYS A 47 6.21 -6.37 6.97
CA LYS A 47 6.97 -5.19 7.39
C LYS A 47 8.05 -4.77 6.37
N ALA A 48 8.75 -5.74 5.78
CA ALA A 48 9.75 -5.48 4.75
C ALA A 48 9.18 -4.76 3.51
N THR A 49 7.93 -5.05 3.14
CA THR A 49 7.20 -4.37 2.07
C THR A 49 6.92 -2.92 2.46
N VAL A 50 6.47 -2.68 3.69
CA VAL A 50 6.25 -1.31 4.19
C VAL A 50 7.55 -0.50 4.18
N VAL A 51 8.68 -1.09 4.61
CA VAL A 51 10.00 -0.44 4.56
C VAL A 51 10.35 0.01 3.14
N LYS A 52 10.05 -0.83 2.12
CA LYS A 52 10.25 -0.46 0.71
C LYS A 52 9.30 0.67 0.28
N MET A 53 8.02 0.58 0.64
CA MET A 53 7.00 1.59 0.29
C MET A 53 7.35 2.98 0.83
N VAL A 54 7.89 3.08 2.05
CA VAL A 54 8.17 4.37 2.69
C VAL A 54 9.63 4.82 2.57
N ARG A 55 10.44 4.11 1.77
CA ARG A 55 11.85 4.42 1.59
C ARG A 55 12.00 5.82 0.97
N GLY A 56 12.78 6.69 1.62
CA GLY A 56 12.98 8.07 1.18
C GLY A 56 11.87 9.04 1.59
N VAL A 57 10.78 8.57 2.20
CA VAL A 57 9.74 9.43 2.77
C VAL A 57 10.23 9.97 4.11
N ARG A 58 10.17 11.29 4.30
CA ARG A 58 10.45 11.92 5.59
C ARG A 58 9.19 11.89 6.46
N LYS A 59 9.34 11.57 7.75
CA LYS A 59 8.26 11.74 8.72
C LYS A 59 7.97 13.23 8.86
N GLU A 60 6.71 13.62 8.81
CA GLU A 60 6.34 14.99 9.15
C GLU A 60 6.45 15.11 10.67
N LYS A 61 7.25 16.08 11.14
CA LYS A 61 7.23 16.47 12.55
C LYS A 61 5.84 17.06 12.80
N ASN A 62 4.89 16.24 13.25
CA ASN A 62 3.72 16.77 13.92
C ASN A 62 4.24 17.50 15.17
N TYR A 63 4.44 18.82 15.05
CA TYR A 63 4.33 19.71 16.18
C TYR A 63 2.88 19.60 16.61
N GLY A 64 2.61 18.66 17.53
CA GLY A 64 1.32 18.54 18.18
C GLY A 64 0.93 19.90 18.72
N LYS A 65 -0.24 20.38 18.29
CA LYS A 65 -1.09 21.21 19.13
C LYS A 65 -1.47 20.43 20.39
#